data_AF-A0A662FVM5-F1
#
_entry.id   AF-A0A662FVM5-F1
#
_cell.length_a   1.000
_cell.length_b   1.000
_cell.length_c   1.000
_cell.angle_alpha   90.00
_cell.angle_beta   90.00
_cell.angle_gamma   90.00
#
_symmetry.space_group_name_H-M   'P 1'
#
loop_
_entity.id
_entity.type
_entity.pdbx_description
1 polymer ?
#
loop_
_entity_poly.entity_id
_entity_poly.type
_entity_poly.pdbx_seq_one_letter_code
_entity_poly.pdbx_strand_id
1 'polypeptide(L)'
;MNKINHFISALAVTLVFARNDPIGLLLAVLFSLVFGVLIDLDHVFNKKAPWYMKRTWIQEPTGLVFLGLPLGLILRTFDPTFFWLVMAPYATHIVLDYLCIFPAKPFAPFFDYTKREGLGVFIPDTLLRRSENSSLWHKRVKEKGIRGVSENYFTPIAISMLLLVILLKFF
;
A
#
# COMPACT_ATOMS: atom_id res chain seq x y z
N MET A 1 -3.28 -2.54 4.64
CA MET A 1 -2.47 -2.28 5.85
C MET A 1 -2.67 -0.84 6.33
N ASN A 2 -2.32 -0.47 7.57
CA ASN A 2 -2.46 0.91 8.03
C ASN A 2 -1.61 1.89 7.20
N LYS A 3 -2.07 3.14 7.18
CA LYS A 3 -1.50 4.23 6.38
C LYS A 3 -0.04 4.53 6.71
N ILE A 4 0.39 4.31 7.96
CA ILE A 4 1.77 4.57 8.39
C ILE A 4 2.71 3.55 7.76
N ASN A 5 2.37 2.27 7.85
CA ASN A 5 3.14 1.19 7.22
C ASN A 5 3.17 1.33 5.69
N HIS A 6 2.05 1.73 5.08
CA HIS A 6 2.01 2.08 3.66
C HIS A 6 2.97 3.21 3.32
N PHE A 7 2.92 4.33 4.04
CA PHE A 7 3.81 5.47 3.81
C PHE A 7 5.29 5.13 4.00
N ILE A 8 5.66 4.50 5.11
CA ILE A 8 7.06 4.17 5.44
C ILE A 8 7.64 3.23 4.38
N SER A 9 6.88 2.19 4.00
CA SER A 9 7.36 1.23 3.00
C SER A 9 7.43 1.85 1.62
N ALA A 10 6.41 2.63 1.22
CA ALA A 10 6.42 3.35 -0.03
C ALA A 10 7.62 4.30 -0.10
N LEU A 11 7.91 5.05 0.97
CA LEU A 11 9.05 5.95 1.05
C LEU A 11 10.38 5.20 0.92
N ALA A 12 10.54 4.10 1.66
CA ALA A 12 11.75 3.30 1.60
C ALA A 12 12.02 2.78 0.17
N VAL A 13 11.02 2.21 -0.51
CA VAL A 13 11.19 1.71 -1.89
C VAL A 13 11.40 2.87 -2.87
N THR A 14 10.67 3.97 -2.72
CA THR A 14 10.78 5.14 -3.61
C THR A 14 12.16 5.79 -3.49
N LEU A 15 12.72 5.85 -2.28
CA LEU A 15 14.06 6.38 -2.04
C LEU A 15 15.15 5.60 -2.78
N VAL A 16 14.99 4.30 -3.04
CA VAL A 16 15.96 3.54 -3.84
C VAL A 16 16.15 4.18 -5.22
N PHE A 17 15.05 4.64 -5.85
CA PHE A 17 15.06 5.19 -7.20
C PHE A 17 15.21 6.71 -7.27
N ALA A 18 14.96 7.42 -6.17
CA ALA A 18 15.06 8.89 -6.13
C ALA A 18 16.50 9.38 -6.32
N ARG A 19 16.66 10.63 -6.77
CA ARG A 19 17.98 11.30 -6.81
C ARG A 19 18.53 11.51 -5.41
N ASN A 20 19.85 11.54 -5.28
CA ASN A 20 20.54 11.76 -4.00
C ASN A 20 20.74 13.25 -3.72
N ASP A 21 19.64 14.01 -3.70
CA ASP A 21 19.63 15.43 -3.45
C ASP A 21 18.32 15.83 -2.72
N PRO A 22 18.21 17.05 -2.15
CA PRO A 22 17.02 17.48 -1.42
C PRO A 22 15.72 17.46 -2.25
N ILE A 23 15.81 17.69 -3.56
CA ILE A 23 14.65 17.66 -4.46
C ILE A 23 14.20 16.21 -4.66
N GLY A 24 15.14 15.28 -4.87
CA GLY A 24 14.88 13.84 -4.95
C GLY A 24 14.20 13.31 -3.69
N LEU A 25 14.68 13.72 -2.50
CA LEU A 25 14.06 13.37 -1.22
C LEU A 25 12.62 13.92 -1.12
N LEU A 26 12.42 15.20 -1.45
CA LEU A 26 11.09 15.83 -1.44
C LEU A 26 10.13 15.10 -2.38
N LEU A 27 10.57 14.79 -3.61
CA LEU A 27 9.78 14.05 -4.58
C LEU A 27 9.47 12.63 -4.08
N ALA A 28 10.41 11.95 -3.45
CA ALA A 28 10.17 10.63 -2.87
C ALA A 28 9.07 10.68 -1.80
N VAL A 29 9.10 11.68 -0.92
CA VAL A 29 8.06 11.91 0.10
C VAL A 29 6.70 12.19 -0.54
N LEU A 30 6.64 13.10 -1.51
CA LEU A 30 5.39 13.49 -2.18
C LEU A 30 4.76 12.31 -2.93
N PHE A 31 5.53 11.59 -3.74
CA PHE A 31 5.01 10.45 -4.50
C PHE A 31 4.62 9.28 -3.58
N SER A 32 5.36 9.05 -2.50
CA SER A 32 5.00 8.04 -1.49
C SER A 32 3.70 8.40 -0.76
N LEU A 33 3.45 9.68 -0.50
CA LEU A 33 2.19 10.14 0.04
C LEU A 33 1.04 9.91 -0.96
N VAL A 34 1.21 10.33 -2.22
CA VAL A 34 0.16 10.24 -3.25
C VAL A 34 -0.20 8.78 -3.55
N PHE A 35 0.79 7.98 -3.97
CA PHE A 35 0.55 6.63 -4.45
C PHE A 35 0.61 5.57 -3.36
N GLY A 36 1.26 5.85 -2.23
CA GLY A 36 1.29 4.95 -1.09
C GLY A 36 0.09 5.11 -0.16
N VAL A 37 -0.45 6.34 -0.03
CA VAL A 37 -1.48 6.66 0.99
C VAL A 37 -2.74 7.29 0.40
N LEU A 38 -2.64 8.31 -0.45
CA LEU A 38 -3.84 9.03 -0.91
C LEU A 38 -4.68 8.22 -1.90
N ILE A 39 -4.07 7.23 -2.55
CA ILE A 39 -4.81 6.26 -3.36
C ILE A 39 -5.91 5.54 -2.56
N ASP A 40 -5.75 5.43 -1.23
CA ASP A 40 -6.77 4.85 -0.35
C ASP A 40 -8.03 5.72 -0.21
N LEU A 41 -8.01 7.00 -0.60
CA LEU A 41 -9.16 7.88 -0.37
C LEU A 41 -10.39 7.48 -1.21
N ASP A 42 -10.22 6.69 -2.27
CA ASP A 42 -11.30 6.14 -3.08
C ASP A 42 -12.30 5.31 -2.24
N HIS A 43 -11.85 4.62 -1.18
CA HIS A 43 -12.72 3.81 -0.33
C HIS A 43 -13.74 4.65 0.47
N VAL A 44 -13.50 5.95 0.63
CA VAL A 44 -14.42 6.86 1.32
C VAL A 44 -15.69 7.07 0.50
N PHE A 45 -15.57 6.96 -0.82
CA PHE A 45 -16.68 7.15 -1.76
C PHE A 45 -17.49 5.86 -1.98
N ASN A 46 -16.91 4.69 -1.74
CA ASN A 46 -17.60 3.40 -1.90
C ASN A 46 -18.44 3.02 -0.68
N LYS A 47 -19.61 3.65 -0.53
CA LYS A 47 -20.55 3.40 0.58
C LYS A 47 -21.36 2.10 0.44
N LYS A 48 -21.40 1.48 -0.75
CA LYS A 48 -22.25 0.30 -1.03
C LYS A 48 -21.57 -1.02 -0.66
N ALA A 49 -20.24 -1.07 -0.67
CA ALA A 49 -19.51 -2.29 -0.35
C ALA A 49 -19.45 -2.56 1.16
N PRO A 50 -19.36 -3.84 1.58
CA PRO A 50 -19.08 -4.20 2.96
C PRO A 50 -17.85 -3.46 3.50
N TRP A 51 -17.82 -3.16 4.80
CA TRP A 51 -16.73 -2.40 5.41
C TRP A 51 -15.33 -2.99 5.17
N TYR A 52 -15.24 -4.33 5.03
CA TYR A 52 -14.02 -5.09 4.76
C TYR A 52 -13.69 -5.26 3.26
N MET A 53 -14.51 -4.70 2.35
CA MET A 53 -14.39 -4.77 0.88
C MET A 53 -14.59 -3.41 0.20
N LYS A 54 -14.35 -2.28 0.89
CA LYS A 54 -14.56 -0.94 0.33
C LYS A 54 -13.58 -0.53 -0.78
N ARG A 55 -12.56 -1.34 -1.04
CA ARG A 55 -11.50 -1.09 -2.04
C ARG A 55 -12.11 -0.98 -3.45
N THR A 56 -11.58 -0.10 -4.28
CA THR A 56 -11.93 -0.05 -5.70
C THR A 56 -10.83 -0.69 -6.54
N TRP A 57 -11.10 -0.90 -7.83
CA TRP A 57 -10.12 -1.44 -8.78
C TRP A 57 -8.86 -0.57 -8.92
N ILE A 58 -8.93 0.71 -8.53
CA ILE A 58 -7.77 1.61 -8.50
C ILE A 58 -6.71 1.09 -7.52
N GLN A 59 -7.11 0.46 -6.41
CA GLN A 59 -6.17 -0.10 -5.44
C GLN A 59 -5.71 -1.53 -5.77
N GLU A 60 -6.02 -2.02 -6.97
CA GLU A 60 -5.74 -3.39 -7.41
C GLU A 60 -4.62 -3.39 -8.47
N PRO A 61 -4.00 -4.54 -8.79
CA PRO A 61 -2.98 -4.65 -9.84
C PRO A 61 -3.38 -4.03 -11.18
N THR A 62 -4.66 -4.09 -11.54
CA THR A 62 -5.22 -3.43 -12.71
C THR A 62 -5.15 -1.91 -12.62
N GLY A 63 -5.38 -1.30 -11.46
CA GLY A 63 -5.17 0.13 -11.23
C GLY A 63 -3.73 0.54 -11.53
N LEU A 64 -2.75 -0.26 -11.10
CA LEU A 64 -1.34 -0.03 -11.42
C LEU A 64 -1.10 -0.08 -12.94
N VAL A 65 -1.69 -1.04 -13.65
CA VAL A 65 -1.50 -1.20 -15.10
C VAL A 65 -2.23 -0.13 -15.91
N PHE A 66 -3.44 0.26 -15.52
CA PHE A 66 -4.28 1.18 -16.32
C PHE A 66 -4.16 2.64 -15.90
N LEU A 67 -3.67 2.94 -14.69
CA LEU A 67 -3.45 4.31 -14.22
C LEU A 67 -1.97 4.57 -13.94
N GLY A 68 -1.34 3.73 -13.11
CA GLY A 68 0.05 3.91 -12.69
C GLY A 68 1.02 3.88 -13.86
N LEU A 69 0.93 2.86 -14.72
CA LEU A 69 1.83 2.67 -15.84
C LEU A 69 1.70 3.79 -16.90
N PRO A 70 0.51 4.15 -17.41
CA PRO A 70 0.37 5.28 -18.33
C PRO A 70 0.88 6.60 -17.73
N LEU A 71 0.54 6.88 -16.46
CA LEU A 71 1.00 8.08 -15.79
C LEU A 71 2.52 8.10 -15.64
N GLY A 72 3.12 6.98 -15.21
CA GLY A 72 4.56 6.83 -15.11
C GLY A 72 5.26 7.00 -16.46
N LEU A 73 4.71 6.44 -17.54
CA LEU A 73 5.24 6.60 -18.90
C LEU A 73 5.16 8.04 -19.40
N ILE A 74 4.05 8.75 -19.13
CA ILE A 74 3.90 10.16 -19.47
C ILE A 74 4.94 10.99 -18.69
N LEU A 75 5.04 10.81 -17.38
CA LEU A 75 5.95 11.59 -16.56
C LEU A 75 7.43 11.29 -16.86
N ARG A 76 7.76 10.07 -17.30
CA ARG A 76 9.10 9.68 -17.75
C ARG A 76 9.67 10.60 -18.84
N THR A 77 8.80 11.21 -19.65
CA THR A 77 9.22 12.12 -20.74
C THR A 77 9.88 13.40 -20.21
N PHE A 78 9.55 13.83 -18.98
CA PHE A 78 10.18 14.97 -18.31
C PHE A 78 11.45 14.55 -17.56
N ASP A 79 11.40 13.41 -16.87
CA ASP A 79 12.52 12.83 -16.14
C ASP A 79 12.35 11.31 -16.03
N PRO A 80 13.33 10.49 -16.44
CA PRO A 80 13.26 9.04 -16.31
C PRO A 80 12.94 8.54 -14.90
N THR A 81 13.33 9.28 -13.87
CA THR A 81 13.11 8.97 -12.45
C THR A 81 11.62 8.98 -12.11
N PHE A 82 10.80 9.84 -12.72
CA PHE A 82 9.37 9.94 -12.40
C PHE A 82 8.61 8.66 -12.68
N PHE A 83 9.06 7.84 -13.65
CA PHE A 83 8.48 6.52 -13.87
C PHE A 83 8.49 5.70 -12.58
N TRP A 84 9.67 5.61 -11.95
CA TRP A 84 9.84 4.84 -10.72
C TRP A 84 9.16 5.50 -9.53
N LEU A 85 9.16 6.83 -9.46
CA LEU A 85 8.45 7.56 -8.41
C LEU A 85 6.93 7.29 -8.45
N VAL A 86 6.33 6.98 -9.61
CA VAL A 86 4.93 6.51 -9.67
C VAL A 86 4.84 5.02 -9.33
N MET A 87 5.61 4.19 -10.03
CA MET A 87 5.42 2.74 -10.02
C MET A 87 5.81 2.10 -8.68
N ALA A 88 6.91 2.54 -8.06
CA ALA A 88 7.41 1.97 -6.82
C ALA A 88 6.43 2.12 -5.64
N PRO A 89 5.95 3.33 -5.28
CA PRO A 89 5.03 3.47 -4.15
C PRO A 89 3.66 2.84 -4.43
N TYR A 90 3.17 2.88 -5.67
CA TYR A 90 1.89 2.26 -6.04
C TYR A 90 1.97 0.72 -5.97
N ALA A 91 3.01 0.12 -6.55
CA ALA A 91 3.22 -1.32 -6.45
C ALA A 91 3.39 -1.75 -4.98
N THR A 92 4.12 -0.96 -4.19
CA THR A 92 4.29 -1.21 -2.75
C THR A 92 2.93 -1.22 -2.05
N HIS A 93 2.10 -0.21 -2.27
CA HIS A 93 0.74 -0.16 -1.72
C HIS A 93 -0.05 -1.44 -2.01
N ILE A 94 -0.10 -1.86 -3.27
CA ILE A 94 -0.82 -3.08 -3.67
C ILE A 94 -0.22 -4.31 -2.97
N VAL A 95 1.09 -4.49 -3.02
CA VAL A 95 1.76 -5.63 -2.36
C VAL A 95 1.41 -5.70 -0.88
N LEU A 96 1.52 -4.58 -0.16
CA LEU A 96 1.25 -4.51 1.27
C LEU A 96 -0.18 -4.90 1.62
N ASP A 97 -1.13 -4.55 0.77
CA ASP A 97 -2.52 -4.93 0.95
C ASP A 97 -2.78 -6.40 0.63
N TYR A 98 -2.06 -6.97 -0.33
CA TYR A 98 -2.15 -8.40 -0.64
C TYR A 98 -1.55 -9.28 0.46
N LEU A 99 -0.61 -8.74 1.25
CA LEU A 99 -0.11 -9.40 2.47
C LEU A 99 -1.14 -9.44 3.60
N CYS A 100 -2.20 -8.62 3.56
CA CYS A 100 -3.26 -8.64 4.56
C CYS A 100 -4.27 -9.77 4.32
N ILE A 101 -4.97 -10.19 5.37
CA ILE A 101 -5.93 -11.31 5.33
C ILE A 101 -7.23 -11.01 4.58
N PHE A 102 -7.52 -9.75 4.25
CA PHE A 102 -8.80 -9.39 3.65
C PHE A 102 -8.96 -9.91 2.22
N PRO A 103 -10.20 -10.12 1.75
CA PRO A 103 -10.46 -10.44 0.35
C PRO A 103 -10.10 -9.25 -0.56
N ALA A 104 -9.59 -9.55 -1.76
CA ALA A 104 -9.20 -8.56 -2.76
C ALA A 104 -9.59 -9.03 -4.16
N LYS A 105 -9.70 -8.15 -5.15
CA LYS A 105 -10.08 -8.50 -6.52
C LYS A 105 -8.99 -8.12 -7.51
N PRO A 106 -7.96 -8.96 -7.72
CA PRO A 106 -6.76 -8.58 -8.47
C PRO A 106 -7.00 -8.18 -9.91
N PHE A 107 -8.11 -8.64 -10.47
CA PHE A 107 -8.47 -8.44 -11.87
C PHE A 107 -9.70 -7.54 -12.05
N ALA A 108 -10.19 -6.88 -11.00
CA ALA A 108 -11.27 -5.90 -11.12
C ALA A 108 -10.82 -4.73 -12.03
N PRO A 109 -11.70 -4.10 -12.82
CA PRO A 109 -13.11 -4.40 -12.98
C PRO A 109 -13.40 -5.49 -14.02
N PHE A 110 -12.38 -6.08 -14.66
CA PHE A 110 -12.55 -6.96 -15.82
C PHE A 110 -13.04 -8.36 -15.46
N PHE A 111 -12.54 -8.93 -14.36
CA PHE A 111 -12.90 -10.29 -13.93
C PHE A 111 -13.28 -10.31 -12.47
N ASP A 112 -14.32 -11.09 -12.13
CA ASP A 112 -14.83 -11.24 -10.77
C ASP A 112 -14.09 -12.32 -9.95
N TYR A 113 -12.77 -12.41 -10.14
CA TYR A 113 -11.94 -13.29 -9.34
C TYR A 113 -11.62 -12.62 -8.00
N THR A 114 -11.92 -13.31 -6.90
CA THR A 114 -11.71 -12.81 -5.54
C THR A 114 -10.63 -13.63 -4.83
N LYS A 115 -9.55 -12.97 -4.40
CA LYS A 115 -8.59 -13.53 -3.42
C LYS A 115 -9.38 -13.94 -2.17
N ARG A 116 -9.23 -15.20 -1.77
CA ARG A 116 -9.89 -15.75 -0.59
C ARG A 116 -9.42 -15.01 0.67
N GLU A 117 -10.36 -14.73 1.55
CA GLU A 117 -10.06 -14.20 2.88
C GLU A 117 -9.20 -15.21 3.67
N GLY A 118 -8.19 -14.72 4.39
CA GLY A 118 -7.25 -15.53 5.18
C GLY A 118 -6.03 -16.04 4.40
N LEU A 119 -5.90 -15.74 3.10
CA LEU A 119 -4.68 -16.06 2.33
C LEU A 119 -3.46 -15.20 2.71
N GLY A 120 -3.69 -14.02 3.29
CA GLY A 120 -2.62 -13.15 3.79
C GLY A 120 -2.16 -13.51 5.20
N VAL A 121 -1.15 -12.80 5.69
CA VAL A 121 -0.54 -13.02 7.01
C VAL A 121 -1.01 -11.97 8.02
N PHE A 122 -1.24 -10.73 7.55
CA PHE A 122 -1.47 -9.59 8.44
C PHE A 122 -2.96 -9.29 8.66
N ILE A 123 -3.34 -9.21 9.92
CA ILE A 123 -4.65 -8.75 10.39
C ILE A 123 -4.62 -7.22 10.46
N PRO A 124 -5.55 -6.51 9.80
CA PRO A 124 -5.60 -5.06 9.86
C PRO A 124 -5.80 -4.57 11.30
N ASP A 125 -4.96 -3.64 11.71
CA ASP A 125 -4.90 -3.14 13.07
C ASP A 125 -4.51 -1.66 13.07
N THR A 126 -4.37 -1.07 14.25
CA THR A 126 -4.01 0.33 14.45
C THR A 126 -2.93 0.40 15.50
N LEU A 127 -1.89 1.21 15.23
CA LEU A 127 -0.67 1.25 16.03
C LEU A 127 -0.87 1.69 17.49
N LEU A 128 -1.67 2.73 17.72
CA LEU A 128 -1.78 3.36 19.04
C LEU A 128 -2.99 2.87 19.85
N ARG A 129 -4.16 2.82 19.19
CA ARG A 129 -5.42 2.44 19.83
C ARG A 129 -6.27 1.71 18.82
N ARG A 130 -6.80 0.54 19.21
CA ARG A 130 -7.74 -0.24 18.40
C ARG A 130 -8.88 0.65 17.91
N SER A 131 -8.94 0.84 16.60
CA SER A 131 -10.09 1.40 15.92
C SER A 131 -11.28 0.43 15.94
N GLU A 132 -12.46 0.94 15.60
CA GLU A 132 -13.64 0.12 15.36
C GLU A 132 -13.35 -0.94 14.29
N ASN A 133 -12.71 -0.55 13.18
CA ASN A 133 -12.32 -1.47 12.10
C ASN A 133 -11.37 -2.59 12.59
N SER A 134 -10.36 -2.26 13.40
CA SER A 134 -9.45 -3.26 14.00
C SER A 134 -10.23 -4.25 14.87
N SER A 135 -11.16 -3.73 15.69
CA SER A 135 -12.00 -4.56 16.56
C SER A 135 -12.91 -5.50 15.78
N LEU A 136 -13.51 -5.03 14.69
CA LEU A 136 -14.32 -5.83 13.77
C LEU A 136 -13.48 -6.93 13.09
N TRP A 137 -12.25 -6.63 12.68
CA TRP A 137 -11.32 -7.62 12.12
C TRP A 137 -10.97 -8.71 13.13
N HIS A 138 -10.60 -8.33 14.35
CA HIS A 138 -10.29 -9.31 15.41
C HIS A 138 -11.48 -10.24 15.69
N LYS A 139 -12.71 -9.71 15.75
CA LYS A 139 -13.92 -10.51 15.92
C LYS A 139 -14.11 -11.48 14.75
N ARG A 140 -14.04 -11.00 13.52
CA ARG A 140 -14.23 -11.81 12.31
C ARG A 140 -13.19 -12.93 12.17
N VAL A 141 -11.93 -12.64 12.45
CA VAL A 141 -10.83 -13.62 12.44
C VAL A 141 -11.09 -14.73 13.45
N LYS A 142 -11.51 -14.36 14.67
CA LYS A 142 -11.87 -15.32 15.71
C LYS A 142 -13.07 -16.20 15.31
N GLU A 143 -14.13 -15.59 14.79
CA GLU A 143 -15.34 -16.30 14.34
C GLU A 143 -15.07 -17.27 13.19
N LYS A 144 -14.18 -16.90 12.26
CA LYS A 144 -13.83 -17.72 11.10
C LYS A 144 -12.67 -18.68 11.32
N GLY A 145 -12.02 -18.64 12.50
CA GLY A 145 -10.82 -19.44 12.78
C GLY A 145 -9.63 -19.13 11.86
N ILE A 146 -9.53 -17.90 11.35
CA ILE A 146 -8.42 -17.49 10.48
C ILE A 146 -7.16 -17.31 11.32
N ARG A 147 -6.02 -17.79 10.82
CA ARG A 147 -4.71 -17.53 11.45
C ARG A 147 -4.06 -16.31 10.82
N GLY A 148 -3.49 -15.44 11.65
CA GLY A 148 -2.79 -14.24 11.21
C GLY A 148 -2.16 -13.51 12.39
N VAL A 149 -1.28 -12.56 12.09
CA VAL A 149 -0.62 -11.69 13.08
C VAL A 149 -1.04 -10.25 12.87
N SER A 150 -1.05 -9.44 13.93
CA SER A 150 -1.34 -8.01 13.80
C SER A 150 -0.35 -7.36 12.82
N GLU A 151 -0.83 -6.52 11.92
CA GLU A 151 0.04 -5.74 11.02
C GLU A 151 0.98 -4.78 11.76
N ASN A 152 0.74 -4.49 13.05
CA ASN A 152 1.66 -3.70 13.87
C ASN A 152 3.04 -4.37 13.99
N TYR A 153 3.12 -5.70 13.86
CA TYR A 153 4.41 -6.42 13.81
C TYR A 153 5.20 -6.14 12.52
N PHE A 154 4.55 -5.63 11.47
CA PHE A 154 5.23 -5.22 10.25
C PHE A 154 5.91 -3.85 10.39
N THR A 155 5.49 -3.01 11.33
CA THR A 155 6.01 -1.64 11.48
C THR A 155 7.51 -1.59 11.77
N PRO A 156 8.07 -2.40 12.69
CA PRO A 156 9.52 -2.46 12.88
C PRO A 156 10.26 -2.85 11.60
N ILE A 157 9.72 -3.79 10.81
CA ILE A 157 10.31 -4.24 9.54
C ILE A 157 10.35 -3.08 8.53
N ALA A 158 9.25 -2.35 8.38
CA ALA A 158 9.16 -1.19 7.50
C ALA A 158 10.14 -0.08 7.91
N ILE A 159 10.27 0.20 9.22
CA ILE A 159 11.22 1.17 9.75
C ILE A 159 12.66 0.72 9.50
N SER A 160 13.00 -0.53 9.78
CA SER A 160 14.34 -1.09 9.52
C SER A 160 14.70 -1.00 8.04
N MET A 161 13.75 -1.29 7.14
CA MET A 161 13.94 -1.13 5.70
C MET A 161 14.21 0.32 5.31
N LEU A 162 13.45 1.28 5.84
CA LEU A 162 13.66 2.70 5.58
C LEU A 162 15.04 3.17 6.08
N LEU A 163 15.40 2.81 7.31
CA LEU A 163 16.70 3.16 7.90
C LEU A 163 17.85 2.59 7.08
N LEU A 164 17.74 1.33 6.64
CA LEU A 164 18.74 0.70 5.80
C LEU A 164 18.90 1.44 4.46
N VAL A 165 17.81 1.81 3.80
CA VAL A 165 17.86 2.59 2.54
C VAL A 165 18.48 3.96 2.78
N ILE A 166 18.14 4.64 3.87
CA ILE A 166 18.73 5.94 4.21
C ILE A 166 20.24 5.79 4.44
N LEU A 167 20.66 4.79 5.22
CA LEU A 167 22.08 4.52 5.48
C LEU A 167 22.83 4.26 4.18
N LEU A 168 22.34 3.36 3.33
CA LEU A 168 23.01 3.00 2.07
C LEU A 168 23.03 4.10 1.02
N LYS A 169 22.10 5.06 1.10
CA LYS A 169 21.96 6.11 0.08
C LYS A 169 22.69 7.39 0.46
N PHE A 170 22.74 7.73 1.75
CA PHE A 170 23.24 9.02 2.23
C PHE A 170 24.54 8.94 3.04
N PHE A 171 25.00 7.74 3.39
CA PHE A 171 26.24 7.50 4.15
C PHE A 171 27.11 6.45 3.45
#